data_AF-A0AAN9AUD3-F1
#
_entry.id   AF-A0AAN9AUD3-F1
#
_cell.length_a   1.000
_cell.length_b   1.000
_cell.length_c   1.000
_cell.angle_alpha   90.00
_cell.angle_beta   90.00
_cell.angle_gamma   90.00
#
_symmetry.space_group_name_H-M   'P 1'
#
loop_
_entity.id
_entity.type
_entity.pdbx_description
1 polymer ?
#
loop_
_entity_poly.entity_id
_entity_poly.type
_entity_poly.pdbx_seq_one_letter_code
_entity_poly.pdbx_strand_id
1 'polypeptide(L)'
;MGQLSSRQELINHELSNPAARDWMCVSLALRDATKALAASMHTWISRMHRRIKRVVPHSDPCTQNCSQRKQDVSFWCPTCLAWQQQILSLCEPHYKSRVVWSRFRSQDWPDNPYEAARVFIPRAHRFYYKSNEFHEDIRYALCFLENCSMMEVPQDLIQKSWVLRNSFKRRGRMRAKRRDMQQALTVLIDLLKLPQIAEHEAVGPVLQKLTSLKGSSEESSCTIL
;
A
#
# COMPACT_ATOMS: atom_id res chain seq x y z
N MET A 1 -28.68 -16.28 35.81
CA MET A 1 -28.66 -14.84 35.50
C MET A 1 -27.23 -14.48 35.14
N GLY A 2 -26.93 -14.30 33.85
CA GLY A 2 -25.59 -13.93 33.39
C GLY A 2 -25.38 -12.43 33.59
N GLN A 3 -24.44 -12.04 34.45
CA GLN A 3 -23.99 -10.66 34.53
C GLN A 3 -23.37 -10.29 33.18
N LEU A 4 -24.02 -9.36 32.46
CA LEU A 4 -23.43 -8.66 31.34
C LEU A 4 -22.32 -7.77 31.91
N SER A 5 -21.08 -8.27 31.92
CA SER A 5 -19.90 -7.45 32.21
C SER A 5 -19.98 -6.18 31.37
N SER A 6 -19.80 -5.02 31.99
CA SER A 6 -19.87 -3.76 31.26
C SER A 6 -18.79 -3.75 30.17
N ARG A 7 -19.08 -3.14 29.03
CA ARG A 7 -18.12 -3.03 27.91
C ARG A 7 -16.77 -2.47 28.37
N GLN A 8 -16.78 -1.61 29.39
CA GLN A 8 -15.58 -1.02 29.98
C GLN A 8 -14.72 -2.04 30.75
N GLU A 9 -15.33 -2.96 31.50
CA GLU A 9 -14.62 -4.03 32.21
C GLU A 9 -13.96 -5.02 31.25
N LEU A 10 -14.65 -5.36 30.16
CA LEU A 10 -14.09 -6.18 29.08
C LEU A 10 -12.89 -5.51 28.42
N ILE A 11 -12.98 -4.20 28.13
CA ILE A 11 -11.86 -3.43 27.57
C ILE A 11 -10.68 -3.40 28.56
N ASN A 12 -10.92 -3.11 29.84
CA ASN A 12 -9.87 -3.07 30.85
C ASN A 12 -9.20 -4.43 31.05
N HIS A 13 -9.97 -5.52 31.03
CA HIS A 13 -9.45 -6.87 31.11
C HIS A 13 -8.56 -7.21 29.90
N GLU A 14 -9.01 -6.92 28.68
CA GLU A 14 -8.18 -7.14 27.49
C GLU A 14 -6.91 -6.25 27.49
N LEU A 15 -7.00 -4.99 27.93
CA LEU A 15 -5.85 -4.10 28.03
C LEU A 15 -4.84 -4.52 29.11
N SER A 16 -5.26 -5.26 30.14
CA SER A 16 -4.33 -5.81 31.12
C SER A 16 -3.46 -6.94 30.54
N ASN A 17 -3.94 -7.62 29.50
CA ASN A 17 -3.22 -8.70 28.84
C ASN A 17 -2.06 -8.16 27.96
N PRO A 18 -0.79 -8.50 28.25
CA PRO A 18 0.34 -8.05 27.44
C PRO A 18 0.22 -8.40 25.96
N ALA A 19 -0.30 -9.59 25.64
CA ALA A 19 -0.42 -10.05 24.25
C ALA A 19 -1.47 -9.26 23.45
N ALA A 20 -2.52 -8.78 24.12
CA ALA A 20 -3.53 -7.93 23.49
C ALA A 20 -2.99 -6.51 23.28
N ARG A 21 -2.25 -5.94 24.26
CA ARG A 21 -1.55 -4.66 24.10
C ARG A 21 -0.55 -4.67 22.95
N ASP A 22 0.28 -5.71 22.86
CA ASP A 22 1.25 -5.88 21.77
C ASP A 22 0.52 -5.94 20.41
N TRP A 23 -0.60 -6.67 20.34
CA TRP A 23 -1.42 -6.73 19.13
C TRP A 23 -2.02 -5.36 18.75
N MET A 24 -2.52 -4.60 19.72
CA MET A 24 -3.02 -3.23 19.50
C MET A 24 -1.90 -2.32 19.01
N CYS A 25 -0.71 -2.41 19.60
CA CYS A 25 0.48 -1.68 19.17
C CYS A 25 0.82 -1.97 17.71
N VAL A 26 0.89 -3.25 17.30
CA VAL A 26 1.11 -3.63 15.90
C VAL A 26 0.02 -3.08 14.99
N SER A 27 -1.25 -3.14 15.42
CA SER A 27 -2.39 -2.67 14.61
C SER A 27 -2.35 -1.16 14.39
N LEU A 28 -2.03 -0.39 15.44
CA LEU A 28 -1.83 1.06 15.36
C LEU A 28 -0.62 1.40 14.49
N ALA A 29 0.50 0.71 14.70
CA ALA A 29 1.71 0.90 13.91
C ALA A 29 1.48 0.63 12.43
N LEU A 30 0.79 -0.47 12.10
CA LEU A 30 0.44 -0.82 10.73
C LEU A 30 -0.48 0.22 10.09
N ARG A 31 -1.50 0.70 10.83
CA ARG A 31 -2.40 1.75 10.34
C ARG A 31 -1.64 3.04 10.04
N ASP A 32 -0.81 3.49 10.97
CA ASP A 32 -0.09 4.75 10.83
C ASP A 32 0.98 4.66 9.73
N ALA A 33 1.71 3.54 9.64
CA ALA A 33 2.63 3.26 8.53
C ALA A 33 1.90 3.20 7.17
N THR A 34 0.72 2.57 7.11
CA THR A 34 -0.08 2.50 5.88
C THR A 34 -0.45 3.89 5.39
N LYS A 35 -0.88 4.79 6.30
CA LYS A 35 -1.22 6.17 5.95
C LYS A 35 -0.03 6.95 5.40
N ALA A 36 1.13 6.84 6.06
CA ALA A 36 2.35 7.50 5.61
C ALA A 36 2.85 6.97 4.25
N LEU A 37 2.83 5.64 4.07
CA LEU A 37 3.15 5.00 2.80
C LEU A 37 2.20 5.44 1.70
N ALA A 38 0.90 5.44 1.98
CA ALA A 38 -0.11 5.89 1.03
C ALA A 38 0.16 7.33 0.56
N ALA A 39 0.45 8.25 1.49
CA ALA A 39 0.81 9.63 1.15
C ALA A 39 2.01 9.69 0.19
N SER A 40 3.08 8.96 0.50
CA SER A 40 4.25 8.84 -0.39
C SER A 40 3.88 8.24 -1.76
N MET A 41 3.04 7.19 -1.78
CA MET A 41 2.61 6.54 -3.03
C MET A 41 1.80 7.49 -3.92
N HIS A 42 0.96 8.37 -3.36
CA HIS A 42 0.24 9.38 -4.14
C HIS A 42 1.21 10.30 -4.90
N THR A 43 2.30 10.71 -4.26
CA THR A 43 3.37 11.49 -4.92
C THR A 43 4.03 10.69 -6.04
N TRP A 44 4.37 9.43 -5.80
CA TRP A 44 5.00 8.55 -6.80
C TRP A 44 4.09 8.27 -7.99
N ILE A 45 2.82 7.97 -7.76
CA ILE A 45 1.79 7.81 -8.80
C ILE A 45 1.68 9.07 -9.66
N SER A 46 1.70 10.25 -9.01
CA SER A 46 1.66 11.54 -9.71
C SER A 46 2.94 11.82 -10.50
N ARG A 47 4.12 11.43 -9.99
CA ARG A 47 5.41 11.53 -10.70
C ARG A 47 5.45 10.59 -11.91
N MET A 48 5.03 9.34 -11.73
CA MET A 48 4.90 8.32 -12.77
C MET A 48 3.99 8.80 -13.91
N HIS A 49 2.79 9.29 -13.58
CA HIS A 49 1.86 9.79 -14.59
C HIS A 49 2.41 10.96 -15.38
N ARG A 50 3.03 11.95 -14.71
CA ARG A 50 3.73 13.06 -15.38
C ARG A 50 4.87 12.59 -16.28
N ARG A 51 5.64 11.58 -15.85
CA ARG A 51 6.70 10.98 -16.67
C ARG A 51 6.13 10.37 -17.95
N ILE A 52 5.04 9.61 -17.84
CA ILE A 52 4.39 9.02 -19.02
C ILE A 52 3.84 10.11 -19.96
N LYS A 53 3.12 11.11 -19.43
CA LYS A 53 2.56 12.22 -20.23
C LYS A 53 3.60 13.01 -21.02
N ARG A 54 4.84 13.10 -20.55
CA ARG A 54 5.92 13.78 -21.28
C ARG A 54 6.39 13.01 -22.52
N VAL A 55 6.22 11.68 -22.53
CA VAL A 55 6.68 10.80 -23.60
C VAL A 55 5.56 10.47 -24.57
N VAL A 56 4.34 10.28 -24.05
CA VAL A 56 3.16 10.04 -24.89
C VAL A 56 2.86 11.33 -25.68
N PRO A 57 2.75 11.26 -27.03
CA PRO A 57 2.39 12.41 -27.83
C PRO A 57 1.08 13.05 -27.36
N HIS A 58 0.94 14.36 -27.54
CA HIS A 58 -0.31 15.08 -27.27
C HIS A 58 -1.34 14.78 -28.37
N SER A 59 -1.76 13.51 -28.44
CA SER A 59 -2.79 13.01 -29.34
C SER A 59 -4.15 13.09 -28.68
N ASP A 60 -5.21 13.01 -29.49
CA ASP A 60 -6.58 12.99 -29.00
C ASP A 60 -6.79 11.86 -27.97
N PRO A 61 -7.53 12.13 -26.88
CA PRO A 61 -7.91 11.10 -25.92
C PRO A 61 -8.65 9.94 -26.58
N CYS A 62 -8.44 8.73 -26.07
CA CYS A 62 -9.14 7.56 -26.60
C CYS A 62 -10.64 7.65 -26.28
N THR A 63 -11.48 7.73 -27.32
CA THR A 63 -12.96 7.74 -27.18
C THR A 63 -13.56 6.34 -27.07
N GLN A 64 -12.80 5.30 -27.41
CA GLN A 64 -13.29 3.92 -27.50
C GLN A 64 -12.92 3.04 -26.32
N ASN A 65 -12.13 3.54 -25.36
CA ASN A 65 -11.64 2.76 -24.22
C ASN A 65 -11.08 1.38 -24.66
N CYS A 66 -10.05 1.43 -25.52
CA CYS A 66 -9.52 0.25 -26.20
C CYS A 66 -9.20 -0.90 -25.24
N SER A 67 -8.69 -0.61 -24.04
CA SER A 67 -8.32 -1.65 -23.06
C SER A 67 -9.47 -2.57 -22.68
N GLN A 68 -10.71 -2.08 -22.62
CA GLN A 68 -11.89 -2.90 -22.29
C GLN A 68 -12.59 -3.46 -23.51
N ARG A 69 -12.61 -2.71 -24.62
CA ARG A 69 -13.40 -3.07 -25.80
C ARG A 69 -12.64 -3.92 -26.83
N LYS A 70 -11.31 -3.88 -26.82
CA LYS A 70 -10.45 -4.57 -27.79
C LYS A 70 -9.51 -5.50 -27.05
N GLN A 71 -9.74 -6.81 -27.19
CA GLN A 71 -8.92 -7.83 -26.52
C GLN A 71 -7.48 -7.83 -27.05
N ASP A 72 -7.31 -7.65 -28.36
CA ASP A 72 -6.00 -7.59 -28.99
C ASP A 72 -5.49 -6.14 -29.06
N VAL A 73 -4.27 -5.96 -28.54
CA VAL A 73 -3.53 -4.69 -28.48
C VAL A 73 -3.20 -4.17 -29.88
N SER A 74 -3.13 -5.05 -30.89
CA SER A 74 -2.88 -4.67 -32.29
C SER A 74 -3.95 -3.72 -32.85
N PHE A 75 -5.17 -3.77 -32.32
CA PHE A 75 -6.29 -2.91 -32.75
C PHE A 75 -6.43 -1.64 -31.92
N TRP A 76 -5.56 -1.40 -30.94
CA TRP A 76 -5.64 -0.22 -30.09
C TRP A 76 -5.32 1.05 -30.87
N CYS A 77 -5.96 2.17 -30.51
CA CYS A 77 -5.60 3.44 -31.12
C CYS A 77 -4.16 3.85 -30.73
N PRO A 78 -3.50 4.72 -31.52
CA PRO A 78 -2.12 5.14 -31.25
C PRO A 78 -1.91 5.68 -29.83
N THR A 79 -2.85 6.47 -29.31
CA THR A 79 -2.81 7.01 -27.94
C THR A 79 -2.77 5.87 -26.90
N CYS A 80 -3.67 4.90 -26.99
CA CYS A 80 -3.70 3.77 -26.05
C CYS A 80 -2.44 2.90 -26.15
N LEU A 81 -1.93 2.68 -27.36
CA LEU A 81 -0.71 1.91 -27.57
C LEU A 81 0.51 2.61 -26.95
N ALA A 82 0.64 3.91 -27.14
CA ALA A 82 1.72 4.70 -26.54
C ALA A 82 1.67 4.65 -25.00
N TRP A 83 0.48 4.84 -24.41
CA TRP A 83 0.30 4.69 -22.96
C TRP A 83 0.66 3.28 -22.47
N GLN A 84 0.19 2.25 -23.16
CA GLN A 84 0.47 0.86 -22.84
C GLN A 84 1.98 0.57 -22.80
N GLN A 85 2.71 1.04 -23.81
CA GLN A 85 4.16 0.86 -23.90
C GLN A 85 4.88 1.57 -22.76
N GLN A 86 4.48 2.80 -22.43
CA GLN A 86 5.07 3.56 -21.33
C GLN A 86 4.71 2.99 -19.95
N ILE A 87 3.52 2.43 -19.77
CA ILE A 87 3.18 1.72 -18.52
C ILE A 87 4.04 0.46 -18.40
N LEU A 88 4.15 -0.34 -19.46
CA LEU A 88 4.96 -1.57 -19.45
C LEU A 88 6.46 -1.31 -19.30
N SER A 89 6.96 -0.16 -19.73
CA SER A 89 8.37 0.20 -19.54
C SER A 89 8.72 0.44 -18.07
N LEU A 90 7.72 0.77 -17.24
CA LEU A 90 7.84 0.97 -15.79
C LEU A 90 7.42 -0.26 -14.97
N CYS A 91 6.98 -1.35 -15.62
CA CYS A 91 6.67 -2.60 -14.94
C CYS A 91 7.95 -3.41 -14.67
N GLU A 92 8.00 -4.03 -13.49
CA GLU A 92 8.98 -5.06 -13.19
C GLU A 92 8.91 -6.20 -14.23
N PRO A 93 10.05 -6.76 -14.70
CA PRO A 93 10.08 -7.76 -15.77
C PRO A 93 9.17 -8.97 -15.52
N HIS A 94 9.17 -9.47 -14.28
CA HIS A 94 8.38 -10.63 -13.87
C HIS A 94 6.86 -10.37 -13.83
N TYR A 95 6.43 -9.10 -13.91
CA TYR A 95 5.03 -8.69 -13.82
C TYR A 95 4.40 -8.36 -15.18
N LYS A 96 5.19 -7.96 -16.19
CA LYS A 96 4.68 -7.47 -17.49
C LYS A 96 3.63 -8.37 -18.15
N SER A 97 3.87 -9.68 -18.19
CA SER A 97 2.97 -10.65 -18.81
C SER A 97 1.69 -10.96 -18.02
N ARG A 98 1.60 -10.48 -16.77
CA ARG A 98 0.46 -10.72 -15.86
C ARG A 98 -0.58 -9.60 -15.91
N VAL A 99 -0.32 -8.54 -16.67
CA VAL A 99 -1.24 -7.41 -16.82
C VAL A 99 -2.46 -7.83 -17.63
N VAL A 100 -3.63 -7.73 -17.03
CA VAL A 100 -4.92 -8.03 -17.69
C VAL A 100 -5.59 -6.72 -18.07
N TRP A 101 -5.37 -6.27 -19.31
CA TRP A 101 -5.74 -4.92 -19.77
C TRP A 101 -7.24 -4.61 -19.70
N SER A 102 -8.11 -5.61 -19.87
CA SER A 102 -9.58 -5.47 -19.82
C SER A 102 -10.13 -4.93 -18.49
N ARG A 103 -9.29 -4.86 -17.46
CA ARG A 103 -9.61 -4.37 -16.12
C ARG A 103 -9.44 -2.87 -15.92
N PHE A 104 -8.82 -2.20 -16.89
CA PHE A 104 -8.49 -0.77 -16.83
C PHE A 104 -9.25 0.01 -17.90
N ARG A 105 -9.44 1.31 -17.67
CA ARG A 105 -10.13 2.22 -18.57
C ARG A 105 -9.12 3.13 -19.27
N SER A 106 -8.66 2.74 -20.45
CA SER A 106 -7.60 3.45 -21.18
C SER A 106 -7.99 4.87 -21.59
N GLN A 107 -9.29 5.16 -21.69
CA GLN A 107 -9.80 6.51 -21.91
C GLN A 107 -9.45 7.48 -20.76
N ASP A 108 -9.30 6.99 -19.53
CA ASP A 108 -9.06 7.86 -18.37
C ASP A 108 -7.55 8.05 -18.10
N TRP A 109 -6.66 7.28 -18.74
CA TRP A 109 -5.21 7.36 -18.49
C TRP A 109 -4.61 8.77 -18.66
N PRO A 110 -5.01 9.60 -19.63
CA PRO A 110 -4.46 10.94 -19.79
C PRO A 110 -4.70 11.88 -18.60
N ASP A 111 -5.84 11.72 -17.93
CA ASP A 111 -6.33 12.68 -16.92
C ASP A 111 -6.33 12.10 -15.51
N ASN A 112 -6.38 10.77 -15.38
CA ASN A 112 -6.46 10.08 -14.12
C ASN A 112 -5.16 9.31 -13.82
N PRO A 113 -4.25 9.85 -12.99
CA PRO A 113 -2.99 9.18 -12.63
C PRO A 113 -3.24 7.85 -11.93
N TYR A 114 -4.35 7.77 -11.19
CA TYR A 114 -4.78 6.57 -10.51
C TYR A 114 -5.13 5.46 -11.51
N GLU A 115 -5.88 5.76 -12.57
CA GLU A 115 -6.23 4.72 -13.55
C GLU A 115 -4.99 4.12 -14.24
N ALA A 116 -3.99 4.94 -14.55
CA ALA A 116 -2.71 4.46 -15.07
C ALA A 116 -1.96 3.61 -14.03
N ALA A 117 -1.93 4.06 -12.76
CA ALA A 117 -1.22 3.36 -11.69
C ALA A 117 -1.89 2.05 -11.25
N ARG A 118 -3.19 1.87 -11.49
CA ARG A 118 -3.90 0.61 -11.18
C ARG A 118 -3.29 -0.60 -11.85
N VAL A 119 -2.58 -0.42 -12.97
CA VAL A 119 -1.86 -1.49 -13.66
C VAL A 119 -0.85 -2.17 -12.74
N PHE A 120 -0.19 -1.43 -11.86
CA PHE A 120 0.76 -1.97 -10.87
C PHE A 120 0.08 -2.56 -9.63
N ILE A 121 -1.25 -2.47 -9.55
CA ILE A 121 -2.04 -2.87 -8.37
C ILE A 121 -3.18 -3.82 -8.82
N PRO A 122 -2.84 -5.05 -9.28
CA PRO A 122 -3.76 -5.97 -9.97
C PRO A 122 -4.96 -6.47 -9.14
N ARG A 123 -5.01 -6.12 -7.85
CA ARG A 123 -6.06 -6.53 -6.89
C ARG A 123 -6.87 -5.36 -6.30
N ALA A 124 -6.69 -4.12 -6.77
CA ALA A 124 -7.44 -2.94 -6.28
C ALA A 124 -8.84 -2.78 -6.88
N HIS A 125 -9.52 -3.90 -7.17
CA HIS A 125 -10.46 -3.99 -8.28
C HIS A 125 -11.82 -3.29 -8.15
N ARG A 126 -12.11 -2.60 -7.04
CA ARG A 126 -13.37 -1.85 -6.85
C ARG A 126 -13.23 -0.58 -6.01
N PHE A 127 -12.19 -0.51 -5.20
CA PHE A 127 -12.12 0.44 -4.09
C PHE A 127 -11.15 1.60 -4.31
N TYR A 128 -10.36 1.53 -5.37
CA TYR A 128 -9.35 2.54 -5.68
C TYR A 128 -9.94 3.93 -5.97
N TYR A 129 -11.23 4.00 -6.34
CA TYR A 129 -11.94 5.27 -6.55
C TYR A 129 -12.39 5.95 -5.26
N LYS A 130 -12.34 5.26 -4.11
CA LYS A 130 -12.60 5.86 -2.79
C LYS A 130 -11.27 5.98 -2.06
N SER A 131 -10.69 7.18 -2.09
CA SER A 131 -9.39 7.52 -1.46
C SER A 131 -9.20 6.90 -0.08
N ASN A 132 -10.25 6.88 0.73
CA ASN A 132 -10.23 6.37 2.10
C ASN A 132 -9.67 4.95 2.23
N GLU A 133 -9.99 4.02 1.32
CA GLU A 133 -9.55 2.63 1.44
C GLU A 133 -8.08 2.43 1.08
N PHE A 134 -7.50 3.32 0.26
CA PHE A 134 -6.07 3.29 -0.04
C PHE A 134 -5.23 3.50 1.22
N HIS A 135 -5.73 4.31 2.15
CA HIS A 135 -5.09 4.59 3.45
C HIS A 135 -5.33 3.50 4.50
N GLU A 136 -6.17 2.51 4.21
CA GLU A 136 -6.56 1.48 5.20
C GLU A 136 -5.77 0.17 5.05
N ASP A 137 -5.29 -0.19 3.86
CA ASP A 137 -4.59 -1.45 3.62
C ASP A 137 -3.25 -1.25 2.87
N ILE A 138 -2.15 -1.54 3.57
CA ILE A 138 -0.77 -1.46 3.06
C ILE A 138 -0.55 -2.24 1.75
N ARG A 139 -1.39 -3.25 1.48
CA ARG A 139 -1.38 -4.04 0.24
C ARG A 139 -1.28 -3.18 -1.02
N TYR A 140 -1.95 -2.03 -1.07
CA TYR A 140 -1.93 -1.19 -2.27
C TYR A 140 -0.54 -0.60 -2.53
N ALA A 141 0.09 -0.08 -1.48
CA ALA A 141 1.48 0.37 -1.54
C ALA A 141 2.41 -0.80 -1.87
N LEU A 142 2.26 -1.96 -1.21
CA LEU A 142 3.10 -3.12 -1.48
C LEU A 142 3.02 -3.61 -2.92
N CYS A 143 1.82 -3.68 -3.51
CA CYS A 143 1.68 -4.03 -4.91
C CYS A 143 2.37 -3.02 -5.83
N PHE A 144 2.26 -1.72 -5.54
CA PHE A 144 2.94 -0.71 -6.34
C PHE A 144 4.46 -0.85 -6.24
N LEU A 145 5.01 -0.99 -5.03
CA LEU A 145 6.44 -1.20 -4.79
C LEU A 145 6.97 -2.51 -5.41
N GLU A 146 6.16 -3.57 -5.44
CA GLU A 146 6.53 -4.88 -5.98
C GLU A 146 6.51 -4.92 -7.52
N ASN A 147 5.64 -4.13 -8.15
CA ASN A 147 5.38 -4.24 -9.59
C ASN A 147 5.90 -3.06 -10.42
N CYS A 148 6.25 -1.93 -9.80
CA CYS A 148 6.70 -0.71 -10.46
C CYS A 148 8.20 -0.50 -10.29
N SER A 149 8.94 -0.45 -11.39
CA SER A 149 10.40 -0.31 -11.42
C SER A 149 10.89 1.12 -11.19
N MET A 150 10.00 2.06 -10.86
CA MET A 150 10.40 3.44 -10.49
C MET A 150 11.01 3.53 -9.09
N MET A 151 10.82 2.51 -8.26
CA MET A 151 11.31 2.45 -6.89
C MET A 151 12.04 1.14 -6.68
N GLU A 152 13.29 1.22 -6.28
CA GLU A 152 14.07 0.04 -5.93
C GLU A 152 13.81 -0.30 -4.47
N VAL A 153 13.12 -1.43 -4.24
CA VAL A 153 12.85 -1.95 -2.90
C VAL A 153 13.38 -3.37 -2.80
N PRO A 154 14.14 -3.71 -1.73
CA PRO A 154 14.60 -5.07 -1.50
C PRO A 154 13.43 -6.06 -1.47
N GLN A 155 13.54 -7.14 -2.24
CA GLN A 155 12.47 -8.15 -2.35
C GLN A 155 12.20 -8.85 -1.02
N ASP A 156 13.22 -9.03 -0.18
CA ASP A 156 13.08 -9.61 1.15
C ASP A 156 12.21 -8.72 2.05
N LEU A 157 12.35 -7.40 1.94
CA LEU A 157 11.55 -6.43 2.68
C LEU A 157 10.08 -6.46 2.22
N ILE A 158 9.82 -6.48 0.91
CA ILE A 158 8.47 -6.67 0.35
C ILE A 158 7.82 -7.95 0.89
N GLN A 159 8.56 -9.06 0.87
CA GLN A 159 8.06 -10.34 1.36
C GLN A 159 7.76 -10.31 2.86
N LYS A 160 8.65 -9.72 3.67
CA LYS A 160 8.42 -9.51 5.12
C LYS A 160 7.17 -8.66 5.37
N SER A 161 6.96 -7.60 4.61
CA SER A 161 5.77 -6.74 4.73
C SER A 161 4.48 -7.48 4.35
N TRP A 162 4.51 -8.33 3.31
CA TRP A 162 3.38 -9.19 2.96
C TRP A 162 3.04 -10.19 4.07
N VAL A 163 4.06 -10.83 4.66
CA VAL A 163 3.90 -11.75 5.79
C VAL A 163 3.28 -11.02 6.99
N LEU A 164 3.78 -9.84 7.34
CA LEU A 164 3.23 -8.99 8.40
C LEU A 164 1.75 -8.72 8.17
N ARG A 165 1.39 -8.18 7.00
CA ARG A 165 0.01 -7.85 6.65
C ARG A 165 -0.91 -9.08 6.77
N ASN A 166 -0.47 -10.24 6.29
CA ASN A 166 -1.27 -11.46 6.34
C ASN A 166 -1.38 -12.07 7.74
N SER A 167 -0.35 -11.95 8.57
CA SER A 167 -0.35 -12.45 9.94
C SER A 167 -1.31 -11.68 10.84
N PHE A 168 -1.37 -10.35 10.71
CA PHE A 168 -2.15 -9.50 11.63
C PHE A 168 -3.54 -9.10 11.11
N LYS A 169 -3.74 -8.90 9.80
CA LYS A 169 -5.07 -8.54 9.26
C LYS A 169 -5.97 -9.73 8.91
N ARG A 170 -5.42 -10.90 8.54
CA ARG A 170 -6.25 -12.03 8.03
C ARG A 170 -6.63 -13.07 9.09
N ARG A 171 -5.84 -13.23 10.15
CA ARG A 171 -6.02 -14.38 11.07
C ARG A 171 -6.97 -14.13 12.23
N GLY A 172 -7.56 -12.94 12.38
CA GLY A 172 -8.53 -12.64 13.44
C GLY A 172 -8.01 -12.83 14.87
N ARG A 173 -6.70 -13.07 15.05
CA ARG A 173 -6.08 -13.27 16.35
C ARG A 173 -5.80 -11.91 16.95
N MET A 174 -6.54 -11.54 17.99
CA MET A 174 -6.36 -10.28 18.76
C MET A 174 -5.24 -10.40 19.81
N ARG A 175 -4.20 -11.20 19.51
CA ARG A 175 -3.07 -11.46 20.41
C ARG A 175 -1.79 -11.61 19.60
N ALA A 176 -0.72 -10.97 20.05
CA ALA A 176 0.60 -11.02 19.45
C ALA A 176 1.63 -11.39 20.52
N LYS A 177 2.67 -12.15 20.15
CA LYS A 177 3.83 -12.26 21.03
C LYS A 177 4.67 -11.00 20.89
N ARG A 178 5.36 -10.61 21.97
CA ARG A 178 6.27 -9.45 21.96
C ARG A 178 7.31 -9.49 20.83
N ARG A 179 7.87 -10.67 20.56
CA ARG A 179 8.79 -10.90 19.43
C ARG A 179 8.14 -10.56 18.08
N ASP A 180 6.88 -10.97 17.88
CA ASP A 180 6.14 -10.70 16.65
C ASP A 180 5.87 -9.19 16.50
N MET A 181 5.58 -8.49 17.61
CA MET A 181 5.45 -7.03 17.62
C MET A 181 6.77 -6.33 17.24
N GLN A 182 7.89 -6.70 17.87
CA GLN A 182 9.19 -6.11 17.56
C GLN A 182 9.60 -6.34 16.10
N GLN A 183 9.35 -7.54 15.58
CA GLN A 183 9.58 -7.86 14.18
C GLN A 183 8.67 -7.02 13.27
N ALA A 184 7.40 -6.87 13.63
CA ALA A 184 6.47 -6.04 12.86
C ALA A 184 6.91 -4.57 12.81
N LEU A 185 7.26 -3.98 13.96
CA LEU A 185 7.79 -2.62 14.04
C LEU A 185 9.06 -2.45 13.20
N THR A 186 9.97 -3.41 13.26
CA THR A 186 11.22 -3.36 12.48
C THR A 186 10.92 -3.35 10.98
N VAL A 187 10.07 -4.24 10.49
CA VAL A 187 9.69 -4.29 9.06
C VAL A 187 9.03 -2.98 8.60
N LEU A 188 8.15 -2.40 9.42
CA LEU A 188 7.49 -1.14 9.09
C LEU A 188 8.47 0.04 9.10
N ILE A 189 9.37 0.08 10.08
CA ILE A 189 10.43 1.10 10.17
C ILE A 189 11.35 1.01 8.96
N ASP A 190 11.82 -0.19 8.62
CA ASP A 190 12.74 -0.40 7.49
C ASP A 190 12.08 0.00 6.16
N LEU A 191 10.79 -0.31 5.99
CA LEU A 191 10.01 0.12 4.82
C LEU A 191 9.88 1.66 4.75
N LEU A 192 9.61 2.33 5.88
CA LEU A 192 9.51 3.79 5.93
C LEU A 192 10.86 4.50 5.81
N LYS A 193 11.98 3.82 6.10
CA LYS A 193 13.35 4.35 5.95
C LYS A 193 13.89 4.28 4.53
N LEU A 194 13.21 3.60 3.61
CA LEU A 194 13.63 3.58 2.21
C LEU A 194 13.76 5.02 1.70
N PRO A 195 14.88 5.43 1.09
CA PRO A 195 15.11 6.83 0.69
C PRO A 195 13.96 7.39 -0.15
N GLN A 196 13.45 6.58 -1.08
CA GLN A 196 12.35 6.96 -1.98
C GLN A 196 11.03 7.22 -1.24
N ILE A 197 10.89 6.74 0.00
CA ILE A 197 9.70 6.88 0.85
C ILE A 197 9.92 7.94 1.92
N ALA A 198 11.08 7.91 2.59
CA ALA A 198 11.43 8.74 3.74
C ALA A 198 11.39 10.25 3.46
N GLU A 199 11.60 10.66 2.21
CA GLU A 199 11.52 12.07 1.78
C GLU A 199 10.14 12.69 1.95
N HIS A 200 9.07 11.89 2.02
CA HIS A 200 7.72 12.42 2.14
C HIS A 200 7.45 12.94 3.57
N GLU A 201 6.94 14.16 3.69
CA GLU A 201 6.72 14.85 4.99
C GLU A 201 5.91 14.03 6.01
N ALA A 202 4.90 13.29 5.55
CA ALA A 202 4.07 12.42 6.39
C ALA A 202 4.82 11.24 7.04
N VAL A 203 6.02 10.88 6.54
CA VAL A 203 6.76 9.70 6.99
C VAL A 203 7.56 9.97 8.26
N GLY A 204 8.20 11.13 8.37
CA GLY A 204 9.05 11.50 9.52
C GLY A 204 8.35 11.34 10.88
N PRO A 205 7.17 11.93 11.11
CA PRO A 205 6.44 11.81 12.38
C PRO A 205 6.07 10.36 12.71
N VAL A 206 5.68 9.57 11.71
CA VAL A 206 5.32 8.16 11.90
C VAL A 206 6.57 7.33 12.23
N LEU A 207 7.69 7.59 11.56
CA LEU A 207 8.95 6.90 11.82
C LEU A 207 9.44 7.13 13.25
N GLN A 208 9.36 8.37 13.74
CA GLN A 208 9.67 8.71 15.13
C GLN A 208 8.76 7.95 16.10
N LYS A 209 7.45 7.94 15.85
CA LYS A 209 6.47 7.22 16.66
C LYS A 209 6.73 5.71 16.70
N LEU A 210 7.03 5.08 15.57
CA LEU A 210 7.31 3.64 15.55
C LEU A 210 8.64 3.30 16.25
N THR A 211 9.64 4.18 16.11
CA THR A 211 10.94 4.02 16.78
C THR A 211 10.79 4.14 18.30
N SER A 212 9.99 5.09 18.79
CA SER A 212 9.71 5.22 20.23
C SER A 212 8.92 4.04 20.77
N LEU A 213 7.93 3.52 20.04
CA LEU A 213 7.21 2.29 20.40
C LEU A 213 8.13 1.07 20.48
N LYS A 214 9.13 0.99 19.60
CA LYS A 214 10.13 -0.08 19.63
C LYS A 214 11.05 0.03 20.84
N GLY A 215 11.48 1.24 21.22
CA GLY A 215 12.38 1.48 22.38
C GLY A 215 11.68 1.41 23.73
N SER A 216 10.49 1.99 23.87
CA SER A 216 9.68 1.94 25.11
C SER A 216 9.26 0.52 25.50
N SER A 217 9.25 -0.39 24.53
CA SER A 217 9.05 -1.82 24.75
C SER A 217 10.16 -2.48 25.61
N GLU A 218 11.33 -1.89 25.77
CA GLU A 218 12.36 -2.50 26.63
C GLU A 218 12.19 -2.14 28.11
N GLU A 219 11.44 -1.08 28.45
CA GLU A 219 11.35 -0.61 29.85
C GLU A 219 9.97 -0.19 30.39
N SER A 220 8.89 -0.06 29.59
CA SER A 220 7.60 0.37 30.17
C SER A 220 6.36 -0.05 29.37
N SER A 221 5.27 -0.24 30.10
CA SER A 221 3.94 -0.54 29.60
C SER A 221 3.53 0.41 28.48
N CYS A 222 3.13 -0.16 27.34
CA CYS A 222 2.58 0.59 26.21
C CYS A 222 1.31 1.34 26.67
N THR A 223 1.43 2.64 26.94
CA THR A 223 0.30 3.50 27.26
C THR A 223 -0.39 3.87 25.95
N ILE A 224 -1.58 3.30 25.73
CA ILE A 224 -2.44 3.67 24.61
C ILE A 224 -3.17 4.94 25.06
N LEU A 225 -2.78 6.10 24.54
CA LEU A 225 -3.50 7.38 24.68
C LEU A 225 -4.71 7.41 23.74
#